data_AF-A0A3B0BTR2-F1
#
_entry.id   AF-A0A3B0BTR2-F1
#
_cell.length_a   1.000
_cell.length_b   1.000
_cell.length_c   1.000
_cell.angle_alpha   90.00
_cell.angle_beta   90.00
_cell.angle_gamma   90.00
#
_symmetry.space_group_name_H-M   'P 1'
#
loop_
_entity.id
_entity.type
_entity.pdbx_description
1 polymer ?
#
loop_
_entity_poly.entity_id
_entity_poly.type
_entity_poly.pdbx_seq_one_letter_code
_entity_poly.pdbx_strand_id
1 'polypeptide(L)' 'MTEQNSEDLLLQHELEVMQGIMESKEQYRRIIKAAIARWVKDFQENRIEITTVDDLRKLIELDINLQKDDY' A
#
# COMPACT_ATOMS: atom_id res chain seq x y z
N MET A 1 -13.40 20.63 -36.34
CA MET A 1 -13.22 19.25 -35.81
C MET A 1 -11.84 19.12 -35.20
N THR A 2 -11.54 19.82 -34.11
CA THR A 2 -10.16 19.87 -33.57
C THR A 2 -10.08 19.94 -32.04
N GLU A 3 -11.09 20.44 -31.33
CA GLU A 3 -11.05 20.54 -29.85
C GLU A 3 -11.54 19.28 -29.14
N GLN A 4 -12.56 18.60 -29.68
CA GLN A 4 -13.15 17.40 -29.09
C GLN A 4 -12.18 16.21 -29.05
N ASN A 5 -11.25 16.14 -30.01
CA ASN A 5 -10.24 15.08 -30.10
C ASN A 5 -9.12 15.28 -29.05
N SER A 6 -8.76 16.52 -28.74
CA SER A 6 -7.75 16.83 -27.72
C SER A 6 -8.24 16.58 -26.30
N GLU A 7 -9.52 16.83 -26.00
CA GLU A 7 -10.11 16.48 -24.70
C GLU A 7 -10.17 14.96 -24.49
N ASP A 8 -10.59 14.20 -25.50
CA ASP A 8 -10.62 12.74 -25.43
C ASP A 8 -9.22 12.13 -25.22
N LEU A 9 -8.20 12.68 -25.90
CA LEU A 9 -6.79 12.29 -25.70
C LEU A 9 -6.29 12.59 -24.28
N LEU A 10 -6.65 13.74 -23.72
CA LEU A 10 -6.27 14.12 -22.36
C LEU A 10 -6.92 13.19 -21.33
N LEU A 11 -8.22 12.89 -21.51
CA LEU A 11 -8.98 11.99 -20.65
C LEU A 11 -8.40 10.56 -20.69
N GLN A 12 -8.03 10.07 -21.88
CA GLN A 12 -7.40 8.75 -22.01
C GLN A 12 -6.07 8.69 -21.27
N HIS A 13 -5.25 9.74 -21.37
CA HIS A 13 -3.98 9.81 -20.65
C HIS A 13 -4.19 9.79 -19.12
N GLU A 14 -5.16 10.55 -18.61
CA GLU A 14 -5.49 10.55 -17.18
C GLU A 14 -5.96 9.18 -16.68
N LEU A 15 -6.77 8.47 -17.48
CA LEU A 15 -7.19 7.09 -17.18
C LEU A 15 -6.01 6.12 -17.13
N GLU A 16 -5.09 6.19 -18.10
CA GLU A 16 -3.88 5.36 -18.12
C GLU A 16 -2.99 5.62 -16.90
N VAL A 17 -2.81 6.89 -16.51
CA VAL A 17 -2.07 7.27 -15.30
C VAL A 17 -2.75 6.72 -14.04
N MET A 18 -4.07 6.89 -13.91
CA MET A 18 -4.83 6.34 -12.79
C MET A 18 -4.73 4.82 -12.72
N GLN A 19 -4.83 4.14 -13.85
CA GLN A 19 -4.70 2.68 -13.91
C GLN A 19 -3.30 2.23 -13.48
N GLY A 20 -2.24 2.90 -13.95
CA GLY A 20 -0.87 2.62 -13.51
C GLY A 20 -0.66 2.82 -12.00
N ILE A 21 -1.28 3.85 -11.41
CA ILE A 21 -1.28 4.07 -9.96
C ILE A 21 -2.01 2.93 -9.24
N MET A 22 -3.18 2.51 -9.73
CA MET A 22 -3.95 1.42 -9.13
C MET A 22 -3.19 0.09 -9.18
N GLU A 23 -2.61 -0.26 -10.32
CA GLU A 23 -1.80 -1.47 -10.49
C GLU A 23 -0.58 -1.47 -9.56
N SER A 24 0.12 -0.34 -9.47
CA SER A 24 1.26 -0.19 -8.56
C SER A 24 0.83 -0.36 -7.10
N LYS A 25 -0.28 0.27 -6.68
CA LYS A 25 -0.84 0.11 -5.33
C LYS A 25 -1.22 -1.35 -5.04
N GLU A 26 -1.77 -2.07 -6.02
CA GLU A 26 -2.09 -3.48 -5.87
C GLU A 26 -0.83 -4.34 -5.68
N GLN A 27 0.22 -4.10 -6.48
CA GLN A 27 1.49 -4.80 -6.35
C GLN A 27 2.13 -4.56 -4.97
N TYR A 28 2.18 -3.30 -4.50
CA TYR A 28 2.64 -2.98 -3.16
C TYR A 28 1.81 -3.69 -2.09
N ARG A 29 0.48 -3.69 -2.20
CA ARG A 29 -0.41 -4.38 -1.25
C ARG A 29 -0.12 -5.88 -1.19
N ARG A 30 0.20 -6.53 -2.33
CA ARG A 30 0.59 -7.96 -2.36
C ARG A 30 1.90 -8.20 -1.62
N ILE A 31 2.91 -7.36 -1.84
CA ILE A 31 4.22 -7.46 -1.17
C ILE A 31 4.07 -7.27 0.34
N ILE A 32 3.34 -6.23 0.76
CA ILE A 32 3.09 -5.95 2.19
C ILE A 32 2.35 -7.11 2.85
N LYS A 33 1.31 -7.66 2.21
CA LYS A 33 0.60 -8.85 2.74
C LYS A 33 1.54 -10.05 2.92
N ALA A 34 2.41 -10.32 1.96
CA ALA A 34 3.40 -11.39 2.06
C ALA A 34 4.41 -11.15 3.20
N ALA A 35 4.88 -9.90 3.35
CA ALA A 35 5.78 -9.51 4.43
C ALA A 35 5.13 -9.67 5.81
N ILE A 36 3.88 -9.23 5.98
CA ILE A 36 3.11 -9.41 7.23
C ILE A 36 2.93 -10.90 7.54
N ALA A 37 2.51 -11.71 6.56
CA ALA A 37 2.35 -13.15 6.75
C ALA A 37 3.65 -13.83 7.19
N ARG A 38 4.78 -13.42 6.61
CA ARG A 38 6.10 -13.92 7.01
C ARG A 38 6.46 -13.46 8.42
N TRP A 39 6.26 -12.19 8.76
CA TRP A 39 6.52 -11.64 10.07
C TRP A 39 5.70 -12.33 11.16
N VAL A 40 4.40 -12.54 10.94
CA VAL A 40 3.52 -13.28 11.86
C VAL A 40 4.03 -14.70 12.08
N LYS A 41 4.42 -15.39 11.00
CA LYS A 41 4.98 -16.73 11.09
C LYS A 41 6.29 -16.76 11.88
N ASP A 42 7.20 -15.82 11.62
CA ASP A 42 8.47 -15.71 12.31
C ASP A 42 8.27 -15.34 13.81
N PHE A 43 7.26 -14.55 14.16
CA PHE A 43 6.86 -14.28 15.54
C PHE A 43 6.30 -15.54 16.23
N GLN A 44 5.40 -16.29 15.58
CA GLN A 44 4.82 -17.53 16.13
C GLN A 44 5.86 -18.63 16.36
N GLU A 45 6.91 -18.67 15.54
CA GLU A 45 8.01 -19.64 15.67
C GLU A 45 9.14 -19.15 16.59
N ASN A 46 8.91 -18.07 17.36
CA ASN A 46 9.88 -17.43 18.26
C ASN A 46 11.21 -17.05 17.56
N ARG A 47 11.16 -16.77 16.25
CA ARG A 47 12.32 -16.27 15.48
C ARG A 47 12.46 -14.76 15.53
N ILE A 48 11.38 -14.05 15.83
CA ILE A 48 11.35 -12.61 16.09
C ILE A 48 10.77 -12.42 17.49
N GLU A 49 11.49 -11.70 18.34
CA GLU A 49 10.99 -11.24 19.64
C GLU A 49 10.75 -9.74 19.60
N ILE A 50 9.61 -9.31 20.14
CA ILE A 50 9.37 -7.90 20.48
C ILE A 50 10.02 -7.70 21.84
N THR A 51 11.26 -7.19 21.85
CA THR A 51 12.06 -7.11 23.07
C THR A 51 11.99 -5.75 23.73
N THR A 52 11.48 -4.73 23.03
CA THR A 52 11.41 -3.35 23.53
C THR A 52 10.01 -2.76 23.47
N VAL A 53 9.77 -1.78 24.36
CA VAL A 53 8.56 -0.94 24.32
C VAL A 53 8.47 -0.14 23.01
N ASP A 54 9.62 0.19 22.40
CA ASP A 54 9.69 0.92 21.13
C ASP A 54 9.18 0.08 19.94
N ASP A 55 9.46 -1.22 19.93
CA ASP A 55 8.95 -2.14 18.91
C ASP A 55 7.42 -2.22 18.93
N LEU A 56 6.84 -2.30 20.13
CA LEU A 56 5.38 -2.25 20.31
C LEU A 56 4.80 -0.89 19.88
N ARG A 57 5.48 0.22 20.21
CA ARG A 57 5.08 1.57 19.82
C ARG A 57 5.01 1.72 18.30
N LYS A 58 6.02 1.24 17.59
CA LYS A 58 6.08 1.27 16.12
C LYS A 58 4.93 0.51 15.48
N LEU A 59 4.55 -0.66 16.03
CA LEU A 59 3.41 -1.43 15.52
C LEU A 59 2.09 -0.68 15.67
N ILE A 60 1.89 -0.01 16.81
CA ILE A 60 0.69 0.80 17.06
C ILE A 60 0.65 2.03 16.15
N GLU A 61 1.79 2.71 15.96
CA GLU A 61 1.88 3.86 15.04
C GLU A 61 1.55 3.46 13.59
N LEU A 62 1.97 2.26 13.18
CA LEU A 62 1.70 1.72 11.85
C LEU A 62 0.20 1.42 11.66
N ASP A 63 -0.47 0.84 12.66
CA ASP A 63 -1.92 0.62 12.66
C ASP A 63 -2.71 1.94 12.58
N ILE A 64 -2.32 2.95 13.37
CA ILE A 64 -2.96 4.28 13.35
C ILE A 64 -2.81 4.96 11.98
N ASN A 65 -1.63 4.87 11.35
CA ASN A 65 -1.41 5.46 10.04
C ASN A 65 -2.21 4.75 8.95
N LEU A 66 -2.30 3.42 9.01
CA LEU A 66 -3.14 2.65 8.08
C LEU A 66 -4.63 3.03 8.19
N GLN A 67 -5.14 3.27 9.40
CA GLN A 67 -6.53 3.70 9.61
C GLN A 67 -6.82 5.13 9.11
N LYS A 68 -5.79 5.99 8.99
CA LYS A 68 -5.95 7.37 8.48
C LYS A 68 -6.06 7.42 6.96
N ASP A 69 -5.47 6.46 6.25
CA ASP A 69 -5.57 6.37 4.79
C ASP A 69 -6.95 5.83 4.33
N ASP A 70 -7.78 5.34 5.26
CA ASP A 70 -9.13 4.83 5.02
C ASP A 70 -10.25 5.89 5.21
N TYR A 71 -9.90 7.18 5.42
CA TYR A 71 -10.86 8.31 5.53
C TYR A 71 -10.65 9.39 4.44
#